data_AF-A0A2M9ZPC5-F1
#
_entry.id   AF-A0A2M9ZPC5-F1
#
_cell.length_a   1.000
_cell.length_b   1.000
_cell.length_c   1.000
_cell.angle_alpha   90.00
_cell.angle_beta   90.00
_cell.angle_gamma   90.00
#
_symmetry.space_group_name_H-M   'P 1'
#
loop_
_entity.id
_entity.type
_entity.pdbx_description
1 polymer ?
#
loop_
_entity_poly.entity_id
_entity_poly.type
_entity_poly.pdbx_seq_one_letter_code
_entity_poly.pdbx_strand_id
1 'polypeptide(L)'
;MNIDSKWKLLLRSYVAIIAIMGAMISYPVYYIMKSIYSEIENYDFRNGIRIKTNNVLVRNTILKNRNDFRESLHREILIYEVYDSKGNKVQDIFGDFTWNTMIPYDINHDGYDDLFISGAPNVNVPRKPSGRACYLFDRNQNKFVFSRIYSREELPLSLDIQLFDLAWLSKIETPLFVIFVLNLLNIVVYAMLKVRKYLLQFRNRTRKT
;
A
#
# COMPACT_ATOMS: atom_id res chain seq x y z
N MET A 1 43.70 5.50 27.38
CA MET A 1 42.62 4.97 26.50
C MET A 1 42.80 5.60 25.12
N ASN A 2 43.07 4.80 24.09
CA ASN A 2 43.50 5.30 22.78
C ASN A 2 42.35 6.03 22.07
N ILE A 3 42.58 7.24 21.56
CA ILE A 3 41.58 8.04 20.84
C ILE A 3 40.95 7.23 19.69
N ASP A 4 41.74 6.36 19.06
CA ASP A 4 41.30 5.44 18.01
C ASP A 4 40.23 4.43 18.45
N SER A 5 40.20 3.99 19.70
CA SER A 5 39.22 3.00 20.15
C SER A 5 37.84 3.61 20.35
N LYS A 6 37.77 4.87 20.83
CA LYS A 6 36.52 5.62 20.99
C LYS A 6 35.87 5.92 19.65
N TRP A 7 36.65 6.37 18.66
CA TRP A 7 36.14 6.65 17.32
C TRP A 7 35.61 5.40 16.59
N LYS A 8 36.29 4.27 16.73
CA LYS A 8 35.81 3.00 16.17
C LYS A 8 34.48 2.56 16.78
N LEU A 9 34.30 2.76 18.09
CA LEU A 9 33.05 2.43 18.76
C LEU A 9 31.90 3.33 18.29
N LEU A 10 32.13 4.65 18.26
CA LEU A 10 31.13 5.62 17.78
C LEU A 10 30.70 5.34 16.34
N LEU A 11 31.64 5.06 15.44
CA LEU A 11 31.33 4.74 14.04
C LEU A 11 30.51 3.45 13.92
N ARG A 12 30.84 2.41 14.70
CA ARG A 12 30.07 1.15 14.72
C ARG A 12 28.65 1.37 15.22
N SER A 13 28.48 2.11 16.32
CA SER A 13 27.16 2.44 16.85
C SER A 13 26.34 3.25 15.86
N TYR A 14 26.95 4.21 15.17
CA TYR A 14 26.28 5.01 14.15
C TYR A 14 25.76 4.16 12.98
N VAL A 15 26.61 3.30 12.42
CA VAL A 15 26.21 2.39 11.33
C VAL A 15 25.12 1.41 11.79
N ALA A 16 25.20 0.90 13.02
CA ALA A 16 24.18 0.02 13.57
C ALA A 16 22.82 0.73 13.71
N ILE A 17 22.79 1.97 14.23
CA ILE A 17 21.56 2.76 14.35
C ILE A 17 20.93 3.00 12.97
N ILE A 18 21.74 3.40 11.98
CA ILE A 18 21.25 3.61 10.61
C ILE A 18 20.66 2.32 10.03
N ALA A 19 21.34 1.18 10.22
CA ALA A 19 20.85 -0.10 9.72
C ALA A 19 19.52 -0.51 10.37
N ILE A 20 19.39 -0.32 11.69
CA ILE A 20 18.16 -0.60 12.44
C ILE A 20 17.04 0.32 11.97
N MET A 21 17.28 1.63 11.87
CA MET A 21 16.27 2.58 11.40
C MET A 21 15.86 2.28 9.95
N GLY A 22 16.84 1.97 9.08
CA GLY A 22 16.58 1.55 7.71
C GLY A 22 15.70 0.30 7.63
N ALA A 23 15.97 -0.71 8.46
CA ALA A 23 15.14 -1.92 8.54
C ALA A 23 13.73 -1.64 9.06
N MET A 24 13.60 -0.84 10.13
CA MET A 24 12.30 -0.46 10.72
C MET A 24 11.43 0.35 9.75
N ILE A 25 12.05 1.14 8.89
CA ILE A 25 11.38 1.98 7.88
C ILE A 25 11.04 1.19 6.63
N SER A 26 11.98 0.39 6.12
CA SER A 26 11.84 -0.31 4.85
C SER A 26 10.78 -1.39 4.91
N TYR A 27 10.57 -2.03 6.06
CA TYR A 27 9.58 -3.09 6.22
C TYR A 27 8.13 -2.60 6.05
N PRO A 28 7.66 -1.53 6.74
CA PRO A 28 6.36 -0.92 6.45
C PRO A 28 6.24 -0.45 5.00
N VAL A 29 7.23 0.29 4.51
CA VAL A 29 7.21 0.85 3.14
C VAL A 29 7.11 -0.26 2.10
N TYR A 30 7.80 -1.38 2.28
CA TYR A 30 7.69 -2.55 1.42
C TYR A 30 6.28 -3.13 1.41
N TYR A 31 5.64 -3.31 2.56
CA TYR A 31 4.28 -3.84 2.63
C TYR A 31 3.24 -2.89 2.04
N ILE A 32 3.42 -1.59 2.25
CA ILE A 32 2.61 -0.54 1.64
C ILE A 32 2.77 -0.53 0.12
N MET A 33 4.01 -0.53 -0.38
CA MET A 33 4.26 -0.59 -1.82
C MET A 33 3.70 -1.89 -2.39
N LYS A 34 3.86 -3.01 -1.69
CA LYS A 34 3.26 -4.28 -2.09
C LYS A 34 1.73 -4.22 -2.15
N SER A 35 1.06 -3.54 -1.21
CA SER A 35 -0.40 -3.40 -1.22
C SER A 35 -0.92 -2.40 -2.26
N ILE A 36 -0.15 -1.35 -2.55
CA ILE A 36 -0.49 -0.35 -3.57
C ILE A 36 -0.26 -0.90 -4.99
N TYR A 37 0.84 -1.65 -5.19
CA TYR A 37 1.24 -2.17 -6.50
C TYR A 37 0.80 -3.61 -6.76
N SER A 38 0.28 -4.33 -5.77
CA SER A 38 -0.55 -5.49 -6.08
C SER A 38 -1.85 -4.97 -6.65
N GLU A 39 -1.87 -4.66 -7.96
CA GLU A 39 -3.11 -4.78 -8.71
C GLU A 39 -3.73 -6.11 -8.31
N ILE A 40 -4.98 -6.07 -7.86
CA ILE A 40 -5.74 -7.25 -7.44
C ILE A 40 -6.15 -7.99 -8.71
N GLU A 41 -5.16 -8.37 -9.52
CA GLU A 41 -5.33 -9.34 -10.57
C GLU A 41 -5.36 -10.71 -9.92
N ASN A 42 -6.56 -11.26 -9.77
CA ASN A 42 -6.82 -12.63 -9.36
C ASN A 42 -6.61 -12.92 -7.86
N TYR A 43 -7.23 -12.13 -6.99
CA TYR A 43 -7.39 -12.59 -5.61
C TYR A 43 -8.41 -13.73 -5.57
N ASP A 44 -7.95 -14.91 -5.15
CA ASP A 44 -8.81 -16.05 -4.86
C ASP A 44 -9.19 -15.99 -3.38
N PHE A 45 -10.45 -15.66 -3.13
CA PHE A 45 -11.04 -15.62 -1.78
C PHE A 45 -11.12 -17.04 -1.22
N ARG A 46 -11.14 -17.19 0.12
CA ARG A 46 -11.22 -18.53 0.76
C ARG A 46 -12.43 -19.36 0.34
N ASN A 47 -13.48 -18.71 -0.14
CA ASN A 47 -14.71 -19.32 -0.66
C ASN A 47 -14.63 -19.70 -2.15
N GLY A 48 -13.46 -19.54 -2.78
CA GLY A 48 -13.25 -19.82 -4.20
C GLY A 48 -13.80 -18.73 -5.12
N ILE A 49 -14.19 -17.56 -4.58
CA ILE A 49 -14.55 -16.41 -5.39
C ILE A 49 -13.30 -15.80 -5.98
N ARG A 50 -13.36 -15.43 -7.26
CA ARG A 50 -12.31 -14.68 -7.92
C ARG A 50 -12.84 -13.30 -8.29
N ILE A 51 -12.04 -12.27 -8.02
CA ILE A 51 -12.34 -10.92 -8.48
C ILE A 51 -11.35 -10.54 -9.56
N LYS A 52 -11.88 -10.06 -10.70
CA LYS A 52 -11.12 -9.49 -11.79
C LYS A 52 -11.41 -8.00 -11.90
N THR A 53 -10.36 -7.19 -11.90
CA THR A 53 -10.45 -5.76 -12.15
C THR A 53 -10.45 -5.48 -13.64
N ASN A 54 -11.50 -4.80 -14.13
CA ASN A 54 -11.50 -4.22 -15.47
C ASN A 54 -11.64 -2.70 -15.36
N ASN A 55 -10.72 -1.98 -16.00
CA ASN A 55 -10.84 -0.53 -16.16
C ASN A 55 -11.81 -0.26 -17.31
N VAL A 56 -12.97 0.31 -16.99
CA VAL A 56 -13.93 0.71 -18.01
C VAL A 56 -13.98 2.23 -18.03
N LEU A 57 -13.42 2.80 -19.08
CA LEU A 57 -13.57 4.21 -19.36
C LEU A 57 -15.04 4.45 -19.72
N VAL A 58 -15.78 5.05 -18.79
CA VAL A 58 -17.22 5.32 -18.97
C VAL A 58 -17.38 6.45 -19.98
N ARG A 59 -17.23 6.14 -21.26
CA ARG A 59 -17.71 6.98 -22.35
C ARG A 59 -19.23 6.80 -22.47
N ASN A 60 -19.95 7.45 -21.56
CA ASN A 60 -21.30 8.01 -21.79
C ASN A 60 -22.46 7.08 -22.20
N THR A 61 -22.32 5.75 -22.34
CA THR A 61 -23.37 4.89 -22.90
C THR A 61 -23.96 3.85 -21.94
N ILE A 62 -23.18 3.20 -21.07
CA ILE A 62 -23.70 2.10 -20.24
C ILE A 62 -24.44 2.59 -18.98
N LEU A 63 -24.03 3.74 -18.42
CA LEU A 63 -24.62 4.27 -17.18
C LEU A 63 -25.78 5.26 -17.41
N LYS A 64 -26.12 5.60 -18.66
CA LYS A 64 -27.24 6.50 -18.96
C LYS A 64 -28.60 5.97 -18.50
N ASN A 65 -28.77 4.65 -18.41
CA ASN A 65 -30.01 4.02 -17.96
C ASN A 65 -30.17 3.92 -16.44
N ARG A 66 -29.14 4.27 -15.65
CA ARG A 66 -29.27 4.43 -14.20
C ARG A 66 -29.22 5.92 -13.88
N ASN A 67 -30.37 6.51 -13.57
CA ASN A 67 -30.53 7.94 -13.19
C ASN A 67 -29.58 8.39 -12.07
N ASP A 68 -29.02 7.43 -11.35
CA ASP A 68 -28.10 7.54 -10.24
C ASP A 68 -26.73 8.16 -10.60
N PHE A 69 -26.24 8.08 -11.85
CA PHE A 69 -24.84 8.47 -12.16
C PHE A 69 -24.66 9.86 -12.81
N ARG A 70 -25.69 10.72 -12.76
CA ARG A 70 -25.74 12.01 -13.52
C ARG A 70 -24.60 13.00 -13.24
N GLU A 71 -23.91 12.95 -12.10
CA GLU A 71 -22.80 13.87 -11.79
C GLU A 71 -21.39 13.33 -12.09
N SER A 72 -21.27 12.09 -12.58
CA SER A 72 -19.97 11.40 -12.74
C SER A 72 -19.40 11.40 -14.16
N LEU A 73 -19.94 12.22 -15.06
CA LEU A 73 -19.77 12.16 -16.53
C LEU A 73 -18.33 12.24 -17.10
N HIS A 74 -17.30 12.36 -16.26
CA HIS A 74 -15.89 12.39 -16.69
C HIS A 74 -14.95 11.53 -15.83
N ARG A 75 -15.45 10.55 -15.07
CA ARG A 75 -14.58 9.67 -14.27
C ARG A 75 -14.48 8.28 -14.89
N GLU A 76 -13.26 7.76 -14.96
CA GLU A 76 -13.03 6.33 -15.10
C GLU A 76 -13.67 5.63 -13.90
N ILE A 77 -14.36 4.52 -14.15
CA ILE A 77 -14.97 3.70 -13.09
C ILE A 77 -14.32 2.34 -13.19
N LEU A 78 -13.92 1.78 -12.05
CA LEU A 78 -13.48 0.40 -12.02
C LEU A 78 -14.67 -0.51 -11.83
N ILE A 79 -14.66 -1.59 -12.61
CA ILE A 79 -15.60 -2.67 -12.46
C ILE A 79 -14.81 -3.86 -11.93
N TYR A 80 -15.17 -4.28 -10.73
CA TYR A 80 -14.74 -5.53 -10.12
C TYR A 80 -15.75 -6.60 -10.52
N GLU A 81 -15.36 -7.42 -11.48
CA GLU A 81 -16.14 -8.57 -11.91
C GLU A 81 -15.88 -9.71 -10.93
N VAL A 82 -16.95 -10.15 -10.26
CA VAL A 82 -16.91 -11.23 -9.28
C VAL A 82 -17.30 -12.53 -9.97
N TYR A 83 -16.51 -13.57 -9.77
CA TYR A 83 -16.70 -14.90 -10.32
C TYR A 83 -16.81 -15.92 -9.19
N ASP A 84 -17.67 -16.93 -9.37
CA ASP A 84 -17.72 -18.08 -8.47
C ASP A 84 -16.52 -19.03 -8.69
N SER A 85 -16.43 -20.07 -7.86
CA SER A 85 -15.38 -21.10 -7.94
C SER A 85 -15.39 -21.95 -9.21
N LYS A 86 -16.47 -21.86 -10.00
CA LYS A 86 -16.60 -22.51 -11.31
C LYS A 86 -16.25 -21.58 -12.47
N GLY A 87 -15.92 -20.31 -12.19
CA GLY A 87 -15.61 -19.29 -13.17
C GLY A 87 -16.83 -18.60 -13.78
N ASN A 88 -18.03 -18.77 -13.22
CA ASN A 88 -19.22 -18.03 -13.67
C ASN A 88 -19.22 -16.63 -13.06
N LYS A 89 -19.49 -15.61 -13.87
CA LYS A 89 -19.66 -14.23 -13.39
C LYS A 89 -20.94 -14.13 -12.55
N VAL A 90 -20.83 -13.68 -11.30
CA VAL A 90 -21.95 -13.57 -10.34
C VAL A 90 -22.38 -12.14 -10.06
N GLN A 91 -21.45 -11.18 -10.12
CA GLN A 91 -21.74 -9.80 -9.75
C GLN A 91 -20.73 -8.83 -10.37
N ASP A 92 -21.19 -7.60 -10.65
CA ASP A 92 -20.32 -6.44 -10.86
C ASP A 92 -20.38 -5.53 -9.64
N ILE A 93 -19.22 -5.24 -9.07
CA ILE A 93 -19.06 -4.24 -8.01
C ILE A 93 -18.29 -3.08 -8.60
N PHE A 94 -18.76 -1.86 -8.36
CA PHE A 94 -18.12 -0.69 -8.91
C PHE A 94 -17.17 -0.10 -7.85
N GLY A 95 -16.06 0.50 -8.28
CA GLY A 95 -15.17 1.36 -7.49
C GLY A 95 -14.97 2.76 -8.11
N ASP A 96 -14.53 3.74 -7.31
CA ASP A 96 -14.05 5.04 -7.82
C ASP A 96 -12.55 4.94 -8.13
N PHE A 97 -12.12 5.41 -9.31
CA PHE A 97 -10.73 5.38 -9.76
C PHE A 97 -9.73 6.01 -8.80
N THR A 98 -10.18 6.93 -7.94
CA THR A 98 -9.26 7.79 -7.20
C THR A 98 -8.36 7.02 -6.23
N TRP A 99 -8.79 5.89 -5.64
CA TRP A 99 -8.00 5.12 -4.65
C TRP A 99 -8.50 3.66 -4.52
N ASN A 100 -8.11 2.76 -5.43
CA ASN A 100 -8.71 1.41 -5.57
C ASN A 100 -8.05 0.32 -4.73
N THR A 101 -8.08 0.44 -3.42
CA THR A 101 -7.72 -0.70 -2.57
C THR A 101 -8.99 -1.50 -2.27
N MET A 102 -9.01 -2.75 -2.74
CA MET A 102 -9.99 -3.74 -2.33
C MET A 102 -9.34 -4.68 -1.33
N ILE A 103 -9.99 -4.87 -0.17
CA ILE A 103 -9.39 -5.63 0.93
C ILE A 103 -10.36 -6.72 1.37
N PRO A 104 -9.98 -7.99 1.18
CA PRO A 104 -10.71 -9.12 1.71
C PRO A 104 -10.48 -9.22 3.22
N TYR A 105 -11.55 -9.22 4.00
CA TYR A 105 -11.48 -9.34 5.46
C TYR A 105 -12.82 -9.81 6.04
N ASP A 106 -12.82 -10.90 6.80
CA ASP A 106 -13.99 -11.40 7.55
C ASP A 106 -14.29 -10.48 8.76
N ILE A 107 -15.16 -9.48 8.58
CA ILE A 107 -15.48 -8.49 9.62
C ILE A 107 -16.55 -8.98 10.59
N ASN A 108 -17.39 -9.91 10.16
CA ASN A 108 -18.50 -10.43 10.95
C ASN A 108 -18.17 -11.78 11.64
N HIS A 109 -16.99 -12.33 11.39
CA HIS A 109 -16.50 -13.62 11.90
C HIS A 109 -17.36 -14.81 11.51
N ASP A 110 -17.94 -14.79 10.31
CA ASP A 110 -18.77 -15.90 9.80
C ASP A 110 -17.96 -16.99 9.06
N GLY A 111 -16.64 -16.78 8.93
CA GLY A 111 -15.71 -17.69 8.28
C GLY A 111 -15.50 -17.38 6.79
N TYR A 112 -16.12 -16.33 6.26
CA TYR A 112 -16.02 -15.91 4.86
C TYR A 112 -15.40 -14.51 4.79
N ASP A 113 -14.54 -14.30 3.80
CA ASP A 113 -13.93 -12.99 3.60
C ASP A 113 -14.99 -12.02 3.07
N ASP A 114 -15.24 -10.93 3.78
CA ASP A 114 -16.03 -9.80 3.30
C ASP A 114 -15.17 -8.86 2.45
N LEU A 115 -15.82 -7.90 1.79
CA LEU A 115 -15.16 -7.02 0.83
C LEU A 115 -15.18 -5.57 1.29
N PHE A 116 -14.00 -5.01 1.51
CA PHE A 116 -13.85 -3.58 1.71
C PHE A 116 -13.38 -2.91 0.43
N ILE A 117 -14.03 -1.82 0.03
CA ILE A 117 -13.66 -1.01 -1.12
C ILE A 117 -13.44 0.43 -0.67
N SER A 118 -12.27 0.96 -1.02
CA SER A 118 -11.95 2.37 -0.86
C SER A 118 -12.70 3.19 -1.91
N GLY A 119 -13.52 4.15 -1.45
CA GLY A 119 -14.41 4.94 -2.29
C GLY A 119 -15.65 4.18 -2.75
N ALA A 120 -16.81 4.47 -2.16
CA ALA A 120 -18.08 3.96 -2.67
C ALA A 120 -18.47 4.74 -3.95
N PRO A 121 -18.59 4.11 -5.12
CA PRO A 121 -19.08 4.81 -6.32
C PRO A 121 -20.60 4.85 -6.37
N ASN A 122 -21.28 4.07 -5.53
CA ASN A 122 -22.72 4.05 -5.52
C ASN A 122 -23.22 5.35 -4.87
N VAL A 123 -23.83 6.22 -5.67
CA VAL A 123 -24.45 7.48 -5.21
C VAL A 123 -25.51 7.27 -4.14
N ASN A 124 -26.10 6.07 -4.05
CA ASN A 124 -27.10 5.73 -3.05
C ASN A 124 -26.47 5.36 -1.70
N VAL A 125 -25.14 5.26 -1.64
CA VAL A 125 -24.41 5.07 -0.39
C VAL A 125 -23.95 6.45 0.10
N PRO A 126 -24.35 6.90 1.31
CA PRO A 126 -23.97 8.21 1.81
C PRO A 126 -22.45 8.39 1.81
N ARG A 127 -21.92 9.35 1.03
CA ARG A 127 -20.49 9.64 1.05
C ARG A 127 -20.08 10.20 2.40
N LYS A 128 -19.51 9.35 3.26
CA LYS A 128 -18.66 9.82 4.35
C LYS A 128 -17.24 9.98 3.81
N PRO A 129 -16.63 11.18 3.86
CA PRO A 129 -15.33 11.45 3.25
C PRO A 129 -14.19 10.58 3.79
N SER A 130 -14.32 10.02 4.99
CA SER A 130 -13.36 9.11 5.61
C SER A 130 -13.86 7.66 5.71
N GLY A 131 -15.00 7.33 5.13
CA GLY A 131 -15.60 6.01 5.27
C GLY A 131 -15.04 4.98 4.29
N ARG A 132 -15.20 3.70 4.62
CA ARG A 132 -14.92 2.57 3.72
C ARG A 132 -16.16 1.71 3.54
N ALA A 133 -16.55 1.46 2.29
CA ALA A 133 -17.70 0.63 2.00
C ALA A 133 -17.36 -0.84 2.26
N CYS A 134 -18.20 -1.50 3.04
CA CYS A 134 -18.09 -2.92 3.32
C CYS A 134 -19.27 -3.63 2.66
N TYR A 135 -18.96 -4.72 1.94
CA TYR A 135 -19.94 -5.63 1.40
C TYR A 135 -19.74 -6.99 2.07
N LEU A 136 -20.78 -7.44 2.76
CA LEU A 136 -20.76 -8.76 3.40
C LEU A 136 -21.00 -9.84 2.35
N PHE A 137 -20.35 -10.98 2.52
CA PHE A 137 -20.57 -12.10 1.62
C PHE A 137 -21.85 -12.86 1.98
N ASP A 138 -22.87 -12.81 1.12
CA ASP A 138 -24.11 -13.58 1.29
C ASP A 138 -23.96 -14.95 0.60
N ARG A 139 -23.84 -15.99 1.44
CA ARG A 139 -23.73 -17.40 1.01
C ARG A 139 -24.94 -17.91 0.25
N ASN A 140 -26.13 -17.48 0.61
CA ASN A 140 -27.36 -17.97 -0.02
C ASN A 140 -27.45 -17.45 -1.46
N GLN A 141 -26.91 -16.26 -1.69
CA GLN A 141 -26.96 -15.58 -2.99
C GLN A 141 -25.62 -15.67 -3.74
N ASN A 142 -24.58 -16.23 -3.13
CA ASN A 142 -23.21 -16.32 -3.63
C ASN A 142 -22.70 -14.97 -4.17
N LYS A 143 -22.95 -13.89 -3.43
CA LYS A 143 -22.63 -12.53 -3.86
C LYS A 143 -22.32 -11.61 -2.69
N PHE A 144 -21.67 -10.49 -2.97
CA PHE A 144 -21.42 -9.45 -1.99
C PHE A 144 -22.62 -8.50 -1.89
N VAL A 145 -23.14 -8.33 -0.68
CA VAL A 145 -24.26 -7.44 -0.39
C VAL A 145 -23.74 -6.24 0.38
N PHE A 146 -24.04 -5.03 -0.10
CA PHE A 146 -23.65 -3.82 0.61
C PHE A 146 -24.23 -3.83 2.02
N SER A 147 -23.36 -3.68 3.02
CA SER A 147 -23.74 -3.68 4.42
C SER A 147 -23.80 -2.25 4.96
N ARG A 148 -22.64 -1.60 5.07
CA ARG A 148 -22.53 -0.22 5.53
C ARG A 148 -21.18 0.38 5.19
N ILE A 149 -21.05 1.67 5.49
CA ILE A 149 -19.77 2.36 5.52
C ILE A 149 -19.22 2.33 6.94
N TYR A 150 -18.02 1.78 7.10
CA TYR A 150 -17.26 1.82 8.35
C TYR A 150 -16.44 3.11 8.42
N SER A 151 -16.46 3.77 9.58
CA SER A 151 -15.48 4.82 9.87
C SER A 151 -14.14 4.21 10.25
N ARG A 152 -13.09 5.05 10.27
CA ARG A 152 -11.74 4.61 10.62
C ARG A 152 -11.67 3.98 12.01
N GLU A 153 -12.37 4.58 12.96
CA GLU A 153 -12.38 4.20 14.37
C GLU A 153 -13.10 2.87 14.62
N GLU A 154 -13.97 2.45 13.69
CA GLU A 154 -14.71 1.19 13.76
C GLU A 154 -13.93 0.00 13.17
N LEU A 155 -12.85 0.27 12.45
CA LEU A 155 -12.09 -0.76 11.74
C LEU A 155 -11.00 -1.33 12.66
N PRO A 156 -10.80 -2.66 12.64
CA PRO A 156 -9.69 -3.26 13.36
C PRO A 156 -8.37 -2.71 12.82
N LEU A 157 -7.36 -2.55 13.68
CA LEU A 157 -6.07 -1.94 13.32
C LEU A 157 -5.41 -2.63 12.12
N SER A 158 -5.57 -3.95 12.00
CA SER A 158 -5.09 -4.76 10.87
C SER A 158 -5.69 -4.32 9.53
N LEU A 159 -6.93 -3.85 9.53
CA LEU A 159 -7.67 -3.42 8.36
C LEU A 159 -7.54 -1.91 8.13
N ASP A 160 -7.44 -1.11 9.20
CA ASP A 160 -7.17 0.34 9.14
C ASP A 160 -5.90 0.65 8.33
N ILE A 161 -4.80 -0.03 8.66
CA ILE A 161 -3.49 0.17 8.01
C ILE A 161 -3.55 -0.12 6.50
N GLN A 162 -4.44 -1.02 6.07
CA GLN A 162 -4.57 -1.41 4.67
C GLN A 162 -5.55 -0.49 3.92
N LEU A 163 -6.66 -0.09 4.56
CA LEU A 163 -7.74 0.67 3.91
C LEU A 163 -7.50 2.17 3.85
N PHE A 164 -6.81 2.73 4.83
CA PHE A 164 -6.54 4.15 4.85
C PHE A 164 -5.19 4.38 4.22
N ASP A 165 -5.21 5.11 3.10
CA ASP A 165 -4.04 5.82 2.64
C ASP A 165 -3.45 6.49 3.87
N LEU A 166 -2.21 6.14 4.14
CA LEU A 166 -1.48 6.78 5.20
C LEU A 166 -1.27 8.19 4.66
N ALA A 167 -2.21 9.11 4.87
CA ALA A 167 -1.99 10.53 4.60
C ALA A 167 -0.83 11.06 5.48
N TRP A 168 -0.40 10.27 6.47
CA TRP A 168 0.86 10.46 7.16
C TRP A 168 2.07 9.87 6.41
N LEU A 169 1.94 8.91 5.48
CA LEU A 169 3.01 8.52 4.55
C LEU A 169 3.52 9.70 3.76
N SER A 170 2.66 10.53 3.18
CA SER A 170 3.15 11.74 2.50
C SER A 170 3.84 12.70 3.49
N LYS A 171 3.44 12.71 4.76
CA LYS A 171 4.12 13.45 5.83
C LYS A 171 5.45 12.82 6.27
N ILE A 172 5.62 11.50 6.15
CA ILE A 172 6.89 10.80 6.45
C ILE A 172 7.76 10.59 5.21
N GLU A 173 7.25 10.71 3.99
CA GLU A 173 8.01 10.57 2.74
C GLU A 173 9.15 11.56 2.71
N THR A 174 8.89 12.82 3.10
CA THR A 174 9.95 13.84 3.16
C THR A 174 11.02 13.49 4.20
N PRO A 175 10.70 13.21 5.48
CA PRO A 175 11.66 12.69 6.45
C PRO A 175 12.42 11.44 5.98
N LEU A 176 11.72 10.48 5.36
CA LEU A 176 12.27 9.24 4.86
C LEU A 176 13.27 9.47 3.73
N PHE A 177 12.91 10.32 2.78
CA PHE A 177 13.78 10.74 1.69
C PHE A 177 15.03 11.44 2.23
N VAL A 178 14.88 12.32 3.22
CA VAL A 178 16.01 12.98 3.89
C VAL A 178 16.92 11.95 4.57
N ILE A 179 16.37 10.99 5.33
CA ILE A 179 17.14 9.91 5.97
C ILE A 179 17.87 9.08 4.90
N PHE A 180 17.21 8.75 3.80
CA PHE A 180 17.80 8.00 2.70
C PHE A 180 18.97 8.76 2.04
N VAL A 181 18.79 10.05 1.74
CA VAL A 181 19.84 10.91 1.18
C VAL A 181 21.02 11.06 2.14
N LEU A 182 20.76 11.24 3.43
CA LEU A 182 21.82 11.31 4.45
C LEU A 182 22.60 9.98 4.54
N ASN A 183 21.91 8.85 4.48
CA ASN A 183 22.55 7.54 4.44
C ASN A 183 23.42 7.35 3.19
N LEU A 184 22.94 7.80 2.03
CA LEU A 184 23.72 7.75 0.79
C LEU A 184 24.98 8.62 0.89
N LEU A 185 24.86 9.84 1.41
CA LEU A 185 25.99 10.74 1.65
C LEU A 185 27.02 10.12 2.61
N ASN A 186 26.56 9.45 3.67
CA ASN A 186 27.45 8.75 4.60
C ASN A 186 28.25 7.63 3.91
N ILE A 187 27.61 6.86 3.03
CA ILE A 187 28.28 5.81 2.26
C ILE A 187 29.35 6.43 1.35
N VAL A 188 29.03 7.53 0.66
CA VAL A 188 29.97 8.25 -0.20
C VAL A 188 31.16 8.78 0.59
N VAL A 189 30.93 9.43 1.74
CA VAL A 189 32.01 9.93 2.62
C VAL A 189 32.90 8.79 3.11
N TYR A 190 32.31 7.68 3.54
CA TYR A 190 33.05 6.50 3.96
C TYR A 190 33.93 5.93 2.83
N ALA A 191 33.38 5.82 1.61
CA ALA A 191 34.13 5.37 0.44
C ALA A 191 35.32 6.31 0.15
N MET A 192 35.11 7.63 0.17
CA MET A 192 36.18 8.62 -0.02
C MET A 192 37.29 8.49 1.02
N LEU A 193 36.94 8.31 2.31
CA LEU A 193 37.93 8.13 3.37
C LEU A 193 38.75 6.84 3.17
N LYS A 194 38.10 5.75 2.73
CA LYS A 194 38.76 4.48 2.43
C LYS A 194 39.73 4.62 1.25
N VAL A 195 39.33 5.30 0.18
CA VAL A 195 40.18 5.60 -0.99
C VAL A 195 41.38 6.47 -0.57
N ARG A 196 41.16 7.55 0.18
CA ARG A 196 42.24 8.41 0.69
C ARG A 196 43.26 7.63 1.50
N LYS A 197 42.80 6.75 2.40
CA LYS A 197 43.68 5.89 3.20
C LYS A 197 44.53 4.97 2.31
N TYR A 198 43.92 4.39 1.28
CA TYR A 198 44.64 3.53 0.32
C TYR A 198 45.70 4.30 -0.46
N LEU A 199 45.37 5.52 -0.95
CA LEU A 199 46.32 6.40 -1.64
C LEU A 199 47.51 6.79 -0.75
N LEU A 200 47.27 7.08 0.53
CA LEU A 200 48.35 7.39 1.48
C LEU A 200 49.27 6.18 1.72
N GLN A 201 48.69 4.98 1.83
CA GLN A 201 49.48 3.75 1.97
C GLN A 201 50.33 3.48 0.71
N PHE A 202 49.76 3.67 -0.47
CA PHE A 202 50.46 3.54 -1.75
C PHE A 202 51.64 4.52 -1.86
N ARG A 203 51.39 5.82 -1.60
CA ARG A 203 52.44 6.86 -1.63
C ARG A 203 53.60 6.59 -0.66
N ASN A 204 53.32 6.00 0.49
CA ASN A 204 54.36 5.66 1.46
C ASN A 204 55.19 4.44 1.05
N ARG A 205 54.64 3.54 0.20
CA ARG A 205 55.40 2.42 -0.37
C ARG A 205 56.35 2.89 -1.47
N THR A 206 55.90 3.78 -2.36
CA THR A 206 56.73 4.29 -3.46
C THR A 206 57.88 5.19 -3.01
N ARG A 207 57.82 5.77 -1.80
CA ARG A 207 58.95 6.55 -1.23
C ARG A 207 60.06 5.70 -0.62
N LYS A 208 59.83 4.40 -0.40
CA LYS A 208 60.78 3.49 0.24
C LYS A 208 61.58 2.64 -0.75
N THR A 209 61.17 2.65 -2.02
CA THR A 209 61.84 2.04 -3.17
C THR A 209 62.66 3.10 -3.89
#